data_AF-A0A7W8QTP5-F1
#
_entry.id   AF-A0A7W8QTP5-F1
#
_cell.length_a   1.000
_cell.length_b   1.000
_cell.length_c   1.000
_cell.angle_alpha   90.00
_cell.angle_beta   90.00
_cell.angle_gamma   90.00
#
_symmetry.space_group_name_H-M   'P 1'
#
loop_
_entity.id
_entity.type
_entity.pdbx_description
1 polymer ?
#
loop_
_entity_poly.entity_id
_entity_poly.type
_entity_poly.pdbx_seq_one_letter_code
_entity_poly.pdbx_strand_id
1 'polypeptide(L)'
;MDRDQRPPDDDPNGPGGPPAEERAPGGRSARGGRSARGGAPGGGPEPADDPDLELFMAGLRTVHPQARPVEAEELAAAAAAFAARTPGVPTADLVGDSVEASAGGLRDVPDDGPRYLLLRTGEAEIRLEVTPNRGHRDIAGRLSPARAGSVEVRDPASVRDAPLDRDGAFVTRGVPRGPVRLLFLADGRPVVATPWLTV
;
A
#
# COMPACT_ATOMS: atom_id res chain seq x y z
N MET A 1 30.00 -55.56 37.91
CA MET A 1 30.02 -54.10 37.76
C MET A 1 28.98 -53.76 36.70
N ASP A 2 27.88 -53.08 36.91
CA ASP A 2 27.09 -52.58 38.05
C ASP A 2 25.73 -52.24 37.39
N ARG A 3 24.61 -52.77 37.89
CA ARG A 3 23.57 -52.02 38.63
C ARG A 3 23.03 -50.80 37.87
N ASP A 4 21.73 -50.82 37.53
CA ASP A 4 20.69 -50.00 38.20
C ASP A 4 20.63 -48.57 37.58
N GLN A 5 19.54 -47.93 37.15
CA GLN A 5 18.13 -47.95 37.55
C GLN A 5 17.24 -47.42 36.41
N ARG A 6 16.02 -47.94 36.34
CA ARG A 6 14.78 -47.29 35.86
C ARG A 6 14.05 -46.73 37.12
N PRO A 7 12.91 -46.01 37.04
CA PRO A 7 12.48 -44.87 36.23
C PRO A 7 11.93 -43.72 37.15
N PRO A 8 10.69 -43.22 36.99
CA PRO A 8 10.25 -41.93 36.42
C PRO A 8 9.70 -40.97 37.51
N ASP A 9 9.12 -39.84 37.12
CA ASP A 9 7.89 -39.21 37.68
C ASP A 9 7.73 -37.83 37.00
N ASP A 10 6.69 -37.63 36.18
CA ASP A 10 5.37 -37.12 36.57
C ASP A 10 5.45 -35.77 37.32
N ASP A 11 5.11 -34.69 36.60
CA ASP A 11 4.57 -33.50 37.24
C ASP A 11 3.33 -33.00 36.45
N PRO A 12 2.13 -33.50 36.82
CA PRO A 12 0.86 -33.04 36.31
C PRO A 12 0.13 -32.23 37.39
N ASN A 13 0.47 -30.96 37.63
CA ASN A 13 -0.48 -30.03 38.25
C ASN A 13 -0.01 -28.57 38.24
N GLY A 14 -0.79 -27.74 37.55
CA GLY A 14 -0.85 -26.30 37.82
C GLY A 14 -2.13 -25.69 37.27
N PRO A 15 -3.30 -25.88 37.90
CA PRO A 15 -4.51 -25.14 37.59
C PRO A 15 -4.58 -23.89 38.48
N GLY A 16 -4.82 -22.71 37.90
CA GLY A 16 -5.00 -21.51 38.71
C GLY A 16 -5.23 -20.21 37.93
N GLY A 17 -6.48 -19.95 37.57
CA GLY A 17 -6.97 -18.63 37.14
C GLY A 17 -8.13 -18.77 36.16
N PRO A 18 -9.38 -18.63 36.61
CA PRO A 18 -9.95 -17.27 36.66
C PRO A 18 -10.89 -17.01 37.85
N PRO A 19 -11.20 -15.74 38.12
CA PRO A 19 -12.59 -15.29 37.91
C PRO A 19 -12.64 -13.91 37.23
N ALA A 20 -13.43 -13.67 36.18
CA ALA A 20 -14.90 -13.52 36.18
C ALA A 20 -15.36 -12.40 37.14
N GLU A 21 -15.26 -11.15 36.68
CA GLU A 21 -15.97 -10.03 37.30
C GLU A 21 -17.41 -9.94 36.78
N GLU A 22 -18.29 -9.79 37.76
CA GLU A 22 -19.72 -9.93 37.73
C GLU A 22 -20.41 -8.58 37.45
N ARG A 23 -21.63 -8.72 36.95
CA ARG A 23 -22.54 -7.73 36.37
C ARG A 23 -23.10 -6.66 37.34
N ALA A 24 -23.21 -5.42 36.81
CA ALA A 24 -24.38 -4.48 36.81
C ALA A 24 -24.97 -4.02 38.18
N PRO A 25 -26.01 -3.14 38.29
CA PRO A 25 -26.81 -2.37 37.31
C PRO A 25 -27.17 -0.90 37.71
N GLY A 26 -27.94 -0.19 36.86
CA GLY A 26 -28.78 0.97 37.23
C GLY A 26 -28.40 2.27 36.50
N GLY A 27 -29.29 3.11 35.98
CA GLY A 27 -30.74 3.22 36.13
C GLY A 27 -31.32 4.18 35.08
N ARG A 28 -32.64 4.15 34.98
CA ARG A 28 -33.49 4.72 33.92
C ARG A 28 -33.84 6.20 34.13
N SER A 29 -34.45 6.74 33.06
CA SER A 29 -35.45 7.82 33.00
C SER A 29 -34.92 9.23 32.78
N ALA A 30 -35.60 10.15 32.10
CA ALA A 30 -36.68 10.13 31.11
C ALA A 30 -36.92 11.61 30.71
N ARG A 31 -37.49 11.81 29.52
CA ARG A 31 -38.32 12.96 29.08
C ARG A 31 -37.68 14.31 28.74
N GLY A 32 -38.21 14.83 27.62
CA GLY A 32 -38.24 16.23 27.20
C GLY A 32 -37.43 16.40 25.92
N GLY A 33 -37.94 16.87 24.78
CA GLY A 33 -39.16 17.57 24.43
C GLY A 33 -39.10 17.83 22.91
N ARG A 34 -40.22 18.25 22.35
CA ARG A 34 -40.57 18.24 20.92
C ARG A 34 -39.95 19.40 20.11
N SER A 35 -40.04 19.23 18.79
CA SER A 35 -40.13 20.28 17.74
C SER A 35 -38.82 21.04 17.44
N ALA A 36 -38.45 21.34 16.20
CA ALA A 36 -39.27 21.60 15.02
C ALA A 36 -38.42 21.50 13.73
N ARG A 37 -39.11 21.32 12.59
CA ARG A 37 -38.73 21.75 11.22
C ARG A 37 -37.43 21.12 10.68
N GLY A 38 -37.51 20.27 9.66
CA GLY A 38 -37.85 20.78 8.33
C GLY A 38 -36.66 21.53 7.76
N GLY A 39 -35.61 20.79 7.41
CA GLY A 39 -34.48 21.27 6.63
C GLY A 39 -34.15 20.18 5.62
N ALA A 40 -34.49 20.44 4.36
CA ALA A 40 -34.20 19.56 3.23
C ALA A 40 -32.71 19.15 3.22
N PRO A 41 -32.34 17.97 2.69
CA PRO A 41 -30.95 17.73 2.32
C PRO A 41 -30.58 18.84 1.34
N GLY A 42 -29.59 19.65 1.71
CA GLY A 42 -29.02 20.64 0.83
C GLY A 42 -28.51 19.94 -0.41
N GLY A 43 -29.31 19.97 -1.48
CA GLY A 43 -28.80 19.88 -2.83
C GLY A 43 -27.87 21.08 -2.99
N GLY A 44 -26.57 20.86 -2.75
CA GLY A 44 -25.58 21.70 -3.40
C GLY A 44 -25.89 21.70 -4.90
N PRO A 45 -25.63 22.81 -5.61
CA PRO A 45 -25.88 22.86 -7.05
C PRO A 45 -25.24 21.64 -7.69
N GLU A 46 -26.08 20.79 -8.27
CA GLU A 46 -25.63 19.71 -9.12
C GLU A 46 -24.80 20.38 -10.23
N PRO A 47 -23.53 19.99 -10.43
CA PRO A 47 -22.60 20.72 -11.30
C PRO A 47 -22.92 20.59 -12.80
N ALA A 48 -24.15 20.21 -13.15
CA ALA A 48 -24.54 19.95 -14.54
C ALA A 48 -24.84 21.22 -15.34
N ASP A 49 -25.13 22.35 -14.70
CA ASP A 49 -25.59 23.58 -15.37
C ASP A 49 -24.78 24.83 -14.95
N ASP A 50 -23.46 24.71 -14.77
CA ASP A 50 -22.61 25.89 -14.60
C ASP A 50 -22.28 26.50 -15.98
N PRO A 51 -22.84 27.67 -16.35
CA PRO A 51 -22.63 28.27 -17.66
C PRO A 51 -21.17 28.70 -17.87
N ASP A 52 -20.43 28.98 -16.79
CA ASP A 52 -19.03 29.37 -16.85
C ASP A 52 -18.16 28.13 -17.13
N LEU A 53 -18.51 26.98 -16.55
CA LEU A 53 -17.89 25.69 -16.86
C LEU A 53 -18.12 25.30 -18.32
N GLU A 54 -19.34 25.45 -18.83
CA GLU A 54 -19.65 25.15 -20.24
C GLU A 54 -18.90 26.09 -21.20
N LEU A 55 -18.81 27.38 -20.89
CA LEU A 55 -18.04 28.33 -21.68
C LEU A 55 -16.54 27.97 -21.68
N PHE A 56 -16.01 27.55 -20.52
CA PHE A 56 -14.63 27.09 -20.39
C PHE A 56 -14.37 25.80 -21.19
N MET A 57 -15.24 24.80 -21.08
CA MET A 57 -15.12 23.52 -21.80
C MET A 57 -15.27 23.72 -23.32
N ALA A 58 -16.14 24.62 -23.76
CA ALA A 58 -16.25 25.03 -25.17
C ALA A 58 -14.95 25.70 -25.67
N GLY A 59 -14.33 26.55 -24.83
CA GLY A 59 -13.01 27.12 -25.11
C GLY A 59 -11.93 26.06 -25.27
N LEU A 60 -11.86 25.08 -24.37
CA LEU A 60 -10.89 23.97 -24.45
C LEU A 60 -11.05 23.13 -25.73
N ARG A 61 -12.29 22.80 -26.10
CA ARG A 61 -12.58 22.06 -27.35
C ARG A 61 -12.15 22.84 -28.60
N THR A 62 -12.22 24.17 -28.54
CA THR A 62 -11.79 25.05 -29.64
C THR A 62 -10.28 25.12 -29.77
N VAL A 63 -9.55 25.16 -28.64
CA VAL A 63 -8.08 25.20 -28.61
C VAL A 63 -7.45 23.84 -28.92
N HIS A 64 -8.14 22.74 -28.60
CA HIS A 64 -7.63 21.38 -28.79
C HIS A 64 -8.59 20.49 -29.61
N PRO A 65 -8.84 20.81 -30.89
CA PRO A 65 -9.85 20.15 -31.72
C PRO A 65 -9.54 18.68 -32.05
N GLN A 66 -8.32 18.22 -31.74
CA GLN A 66 -7.85 16.85 -32.00
C GLN A 66 -7.85 15.95 -30.75
N ALA A 67 -8.45 16.38 -29.63
CA ALA A 67 -8.58 15.51 -28.47
C ALA A 67 -9.44 14.29 -28.83
N ARG A 68 -8.81 13.12 -28.94
CA ARG A 68 -9.51 11.86 -29.17
C ARG A 68 -10.36 11.53 -27.94
N PRO A 69 -11.59 11.02 -28.10
CA PRO A 69 -12.31 10.38 -27.00
C PRO A 69 -11.43 9.32 -26.33
N VAL A 70 -11.40 9.30 -25.01
CA VAL A 70 -10.68 8.26 -24.26
C VAL A 70 -11.36 6.92 -24.53
N GLU A 71 -10.62 5.92 -24.98
CA GLU A 71 -11.18 4.62 -25.31
C GLU A 71 -11.64 3.90 -24.03
N ALA A 72 -12.65 3.03 -24.14
CA ALA A 72 -13.21 2.34 -22.97
C ALA A 72 -12.16 1.51 -22.21
N GLU A 73 -11.16 0.96 -22.92
CA GLU A 73 -10.04 0.23 -22.34
C GLU A 73 -9.12 1.14 -21.50
N GLU A 74 -8.85 2.36 -21.97
CA GLU A 74 -8.04 3.35 -21.25
C GLU A 74 -8.77 3.83 -19.99
N LEU A 75 -10.09 4.07 -20.07
CA LEU A 75 -10.91 4.38 -18.90
C LEU A 75 -10.96 3.23 -17.91
N ALA A 76 -11.08 1.99 -18.38
CA ALA A 76 -11.07 0.81 -17.52
C ALA A 76 -9.70 0.63 -16.83
N ALA A 77 -8.60 0.85 -17.55
CA ALA A 77 -7.25 0.83 -16.98
C ALA A 77 -7.05 1.94 -15.95
N ALA A 78 -7.53 3.16 -16.23
CA ALA A 78 -7.49 4.26 -15.28
C ALA A 78 -8.34 3.99 -14.03
N ALA A 79 -9.54 3.42 -14.20
CA ALA A 79 -10.40 3.03 -13.09
C ALA A 79 -9.80 1.88 -12.26
N ALA A 80 -9.18 0.89 -12.91
CA ALA A 80 -8.47 -0.19 -12.23
C ALA A 80 -7.26 0.33 -11.44
N ALA A 81 -6.49 1.24 -12.04
CA ALA A 81 -5.37 1.91 -11.36
C ALA A 81 -5.85 2.76 -10.16
N PHE A 82 -6.99 3.45 -10.31
CA PHE A 82 -7.60 4.22 -9.22
C PHE A 82 -8.15 3.33 -8.11
N ALA A 83 -8.81 2.22 -8.45
CA ALA A 83 -9.30 1.23 -7.48
C ALA A 83 -8.17 0.50 -6.76
N ALA A 84 -7.01 0.35 -7.41
CA ALA A 84 -5.79 -0.14 -6.78
C ALA A 84 -5.17 0.89 -5.81
N ARG A 85 -5.69 2.12 -5.72
CA ARG A 85 -5.30 3.06 -4.67
C ARG A 85 -5.95 2.59 -3.37
N THR A 86 -5.14 2.32 -2.35
CA THR A 86 -5.63 2.03 -1.00
C THR A 86 -5.73 3.37 -0.27
N PRO A 87 -6.93 3.97 -0.11
CA PRO A 87 -7.07 5.27 0.52
C PRO A 87 -6.60 5.17 1.98
N GLY A 88 -5.87 6.18 2.45
CA GLY A 88 -5.39 6.24 3.84
C GLY A 88 -4.08 5.48 4.13
N VAL A 89 -3.45 4.85 3.13
CA VAL A 89 -2.11 4.26 3.31
C VAL A 89 -1.03 5.31 3.02
N PRO A 90 -0.09 5.56 3.94
CA PRO A 90 1.06 6.43 3.69
C PRO A 90 1.80 5.98 2.42
N THR A 91 2.05 6.92 1.52
CA THR A 91 2.86 6.67 0.32
C THR A 91 4.24 7.27 0.54
N ALA A 92 5.28 6.46 0.36
CA ALA A 92 6.67 6.88 0.51
C ALA A 92 7.09 7.77 -0.66
N ASP A 93 7.81 8.84 -0.38
CA ASP A 93 8.43 9.69 -1.38
C ASP A 93 9.76 9.08 -1.81
N LEU A 94 10.05 9.09 -3.12
CA LEU A 94 11.36 8.71 -3.64
C LEU A 94 12.37 9.81 -3.31
N VAL A 95 13.37 9.50 -2.48
CA VAL A 95 14.36 10.47 -1.99
C VAL A 95 15.78 10.16 -2.48
N GLY A 96 15.99 9.01 -3.11
CA GLY A 96 17.27 8.66 -3.73
C GLY A 96 17.10 7.61 -4.83
N ASP A 97 17.80 7.84 -5.93
CA ASP A 97 17.86 6.93 -7.07
C ASP A 97 19.31 6.87 -7.57
N SER A 98 19.87 5.65 -7.64
CA SER A 98 21.25 5.47 -8.05
C SER A 98 21.52 5.91 -9.50
N VAL A 99 20.51 5.89 -10.38
CA VAL A 99 20.71 6.34 -11.77
C VAL A 99 20.81 7.86 -11.85
N GLU A 100 20.08 8.60 -11.01
CA GLU A 100 20.16 10.07 -10.94
C GLU A 100 21.47 10.52 -10.27
N ALA A 101 21.96 9.78 -9.27
CA ALA A 101 23.21 10.07 -8.59
C ALA A 101 24.45 9.89 -9.48
N SER A 102 24.37 9.14 -10.58
CA SER A 102 25.49 8.91 -11.51
C SER A 102 25.80 10.12 -12.41
N ALA A 103 24.91 11.11 -12.47
CA ALA A 103 25.11 12.35 -13.25
C ALA A 103 26.29 13.23 -12.79
N GLY A 104 26.97 12.87 -11.68
CA GLY A 104 28.15 13.53 -11.13
C GLY A 104 29.47 12.81 -11.41
N GLY A 105 29.82 12.57 -12.68
CA GLY A 105 31.21 12.26 -13.09
C GLY A 105 31.71 10.83 -12.86
N LEU A 106 30.84 9.87 -12.55
CA LEU A 106 31.16 8.44 -12.60
C LEU A 106 30.56 7.86 -13.88
N ARG A 107 31.27 6.94 -14.55
CA ARG A 107 30.81 6.33 -15.82
C ARG A 107 29.37 5.86 -15.70
N ASP A 108 28.56 6.19 -16.71
CA ASP A 108 27.21 5.65 -16.89
C ASP A 108 27.21 4.16 -16.54
N VAL A 109 26.49 3.79 -15.47
CA VAL A 109 26.31 2.38 -15.14
C VAL A 109 25.53 1.79 -16.31
N PRO A 110 25.97 0.67 -16.91
CA PRO A 110 25.22 0.02 -17.97
C PRO A 110 23.77 -0.19 -17.53
N ASP A 111 22.82 -0.05 -18.46
CA ASP A 111 21.38 -0.30 -18.28
C ASP A 111 21.05 -1.74 -17.77
N ASP A 112 22.08 -2.58 -17.64
CA ASP A 112 22.08 -3.97 -17.15
C ASP A 112 22.51 -4.12 -15.67
N GLY A 113 22.91 -3.05 -14.98
CA GLY A 113 23.30 -3.08 -13.57
C GLY A 113 22.13 -2.96 -12.58
N PRO A 114 22.31 -3.31 -11.29
CA PRO A 114 21.28 -3.09 -10.27
C PRO A 114 21.03 -1.60 -10.05
N ARG A 115 19.76 -1.20 -10.04
CA ARG A 115 19.30 0.15 -9.67
C ARG A 115 18.85 0.14 -8.22
N TYR A 116 19.36 1.08 -7.43
CA TYR A 116 19.02 1.22 -6.02
C TYR A 116 18.08 2.41 -5.81
N LEU A 117 16.98 2.17 -5.11
CA LEU A 117 16.00 3.19 -4.76
C LEU A 117 15.89 3.32 -3.24
N LEU A 118 15.80 4.56 -2.78
CA LEU A 118 15.55 4.91 -1.39
C LEU A 118 14.25 5.71 -1.33
N LEU A 119 13.27 5.19 -0.61
CA LEU A 119 11.99 5.84 -0.38
C LEU A 119 11.75 6.06 1.10
N ARG A 120 11.06 7.16 1.45
CA ARG A 120 10.78 7.53 2.85
C ARG A 120 9.38 8.07 3.03
N THR A 121 8.79 7.77 4.18
CA THR A 121 7.65 8.48 4.77
C THR A 121 8.11 9.13 6.08
N GLY A 122 7.19 9.78 6.79
CA GLY A 122 7.47 10.22 8.16
C GLY A 122 7.76 9.07 9.14
N GLU A 123 7.38 7.83 8.83
CA GLU A 123 7.41 6.70 9.78
C GLU A 123 8.20 5.48 9.29
N ALA A 124 8.55 5.43 8.00
CA ALA A 124 9.17 4.27 7.38
C ALA A 124 10.15 4.64 6.27
N GLU A 125 11.17 3.81 6.10
CA GLU A 125 12.14 3.84 5.01
C GLU A 125 12.09 2.51 4.25
N ILE A 126 12.11 2.59 2.92
CA ILE A 126 12.15 1.44 2.02
C ILE A 126 13.41 1.55 1.17
N ARG A 127 14.23 0.50 1.17
CA ARG A 127 15.38 0.37 0.28
C ARG A 127 15.08 -0.74 -0.73
N LEU A 128 15.25 -0.45 -2.01
CA LEU A 128 15.04 -1.40 -3.09
C LEU A 128 16.32 -1.56 -3.90
N GLU A 129 16.56 -2.80 -4.33
CA GLU A 129 17.48 -3.16 -5.39
C GLU A 129 16.65 -3.77 -6.52
N VAL A 130 16.76 -3.18 -7.72
CA VAL A 130 16.06 -3.61 -8.92
C VAL A 130 17.10 -4.14 -9.90
N THR A 131 17.08 -5.44 -10.15
CA THR A 131 18.08 -6.14 -10.96
C THR A 131 17.47 -6.61 -12.28
N PRO A 132 18.03 -6.22 -13.44
CA PRO A 132 17.61 -6.72 -14.74
C PRO A 132 17.78 -8.23 -14.88
N ASN A 133 16.75 -8.93 -15.37
CA ASN A 133 16.82 -10.36 -15.63
C ASN A 133 16.02 -10.75 -16.90
N ARG A 134 16.70 -10.84 -18.05
CA ARG A 134 16.18 -11.37 -19.33
C ARG A 134 14.73 -10.95 -19.67
N GLY A 135 14.44 -9.65 -19.66
CA GLY A 135 13.11 -9.09 -19.98
C GLY A 135 12.20 -8.86 -18.78
N HIS A 136 12.61 -9.31 -17.60
CA HIS A 136 11.96 -9.08 -16.31
C HIS A 136 12.88 -8.30 -15.36
N ARG A 137 12.37 -8.07 -14.15
CA ARG A 137 13.07 -7.50 -13.01
C ARG A 137 12.94 -8.40 -11.81
N ASP A 138 14.05 -8.58 -11.13
CA ASP A 138 14.06 -9.12 -9.77
C ASP A 138 14.18 -7.93 -8.82
N ILE A 139 13.30 -7.88 -7.82
CA ILE A 139 13.26 -6.79 -6.84
C ILE A 139 13.54 -7.41 -5.47
N ALA A 140 14.64 -6.97 -4.86
CA ALA A 140 14.93 -7.23 -3.46
C ALA A 140 14.77 -5.93 -2.67
N GLY A 141 14.38 -6.01 -1.41
CA GLY A 141 14.28 -4.80 -0.62
C GLY A 141 14.16 -5.03 0.87
N ARG A 142 14.16 -3.92 1.59
CA ARG A 142 14.01 -3.87 3.04
C ARG A 142 13.11 -2.72 3.48
N LEU A 143 12.18 -3.01 4.37
CA LEU A 143 11.35 -2.05 5.11
C LEU A 143 11.96 -1.79 6.49
N SER A 144 12.05 -0.52 6.89
CA SER A 144 12.48 -0.10 8.23
C SER A 144 11.48 0.93 8.81
N PRO A 145 11.04 0.81 10.07
CA PRO A 145 11.31 -0.26 11.03
C PRO A 145 10.85 -1.64 10.51
N ALA A 146 11.59 -2.69 10.89
CA ALA A 146 11.31 -4.06 10.44
C ALA A 146 9.94 -4.55 10.92
N ARG A 147 9.20 -5.21 10.03
CA ARG A 147 7.88 -5.81 10.30
C ARG A 147 7.75 -7.06 9.45
N ALA A 148 7.27 -8.15 10.04
CA ALA A 148 6.91 -9.34 9.27
C ALA A 148 5.53 -9.17 8.62
N GLY A 149 5.33 -9.82 7.48
CA GLY A 149 4.06 -9.81 6.76
C GLY A 149 4.22 -10.19 5.29
N SER A 150 3.64 -9.38 4.41
CA SER A 150 3.74 -9.58 2.96
C SER A 150 3.93 -8.26 2.21
N VAL A 151 4.42 -8.37 0.98
CA VAL A 151 4.51 -7.29 0.01
C VAL A 151 3.67 -7.68 -1.20
N GLU A 152 2.59 -6.93 -1.43
CA GLU A 152 1.86 -6.99 -2.69
C GLU A 152 2.62 -6.19 -3.74
N VAL A 153 3.07 -6.86 -4.79
CA VAL A 153 3.72 -6.26 -5.95
C VAL A 153 2.66 -6.16 -7.05
N ARG A 154 2.26 -4.92 -7.33
CA ARG A 154 1.22 -4.60 -8.31
C ARG A 154 1.86 -4.06 -9.57
N ASP A 155 1.48 -4.61 -10.72
CA ASP A 155 1.66 -4.02 -12.04
C ASP A 155 0.26 -3.75 -12.65
N PRO A 156 0.15 -3.02 -13.77
CA PRO A 156 -1.15 -2.71 -14.36
C PRO A 156 -2.02 -3.93 -14.70
N ALA A 157 -1.40 -5.10 -14.90
CA ALA A 157 -2.09 -6.31 -15.33
C ALA A 157 -2.31 -7.33 -14.20
N SER A 158 -1.57 -7.24 -13.09
CA SER A 158 -1.54 -8.29 -12.07
C SER A 158 -1.10 -7.81 -10.68
N VAL A 159 -1.44 -8.62 -9.69
CA VAL A 159 -0.97 -8.50 -8.30
C VAL A 159 -0.32 -9.82 -7.91
N ARG A 160 0.84 -9.76 -7.27
CA ARG A 160 1.54 -10.94 -6.73
C ARG A 160 2.08 -10.65 -5.34
N ASP A 161 2.03 -11.64 -4.46
CA ASP A 161 2.54 -11.52 -3.10
C ASP A 161 3.97 -12.04 -2.97
N ALA A 162 4.78 -11.33 -2.18
CA ALA A 162 6.07 -11.77 -1.71
C ALA A 162 6.10 -11.77 -0.17
N PRO A 163 6.75 -12.75 0.49
CA PRO A 163 6.88 -12.76 1.94
C PRO A 163 7.78 -11.61 2.40
N LEU A 164 7.36 -10.93 3.47
CA LEU A 164 8.16 -9.95 4.21
C LEU A 164 8.59 -10.59 5.52
N ASP A 165 9.90 -10.82 5.69
CA ASP A 165 10.42 -11.49 6.86
C ASP A 165 10.46 -10.60 8.12
N ARG A 166 10.89 -11.17 9.24
CA ARG A 166 10.95 -10.46 10.54
C ARG A 166 11.98 -9.33 10.57
N ASP A 167 12.97 -9.36 9.67
CA ASP A 167 13.97 -8.31 9.52
C ASP A 167 13.54 -7.24 8.50
N GLY A 168 12.30 -7.35 8.01
CA GLY A 168 11.69 -6.47 7.03
C GLY A 168 12.25 -6.67 5.62
N ALA A 169 12.94 -7.77 5.32
CA ALA A 169 13.45 -8.06 3.99
C ALA A 169 12.46 -8.86 3.15
N PHE A 170 12.51 -8.66 1.84
CA PHE A 170 11.70 -9.40 0.87
C PHE A 170 12.44 -9.54 -0.46
N VAL A 171 12.04 -10.54 -1.25
CA VAL A 171 12.49 -10.73 -2.63
C VAL A 171 11.30 -11.17 -3.49
N THR A 172 11.13 -10.52 -4.63
CA THR A 172 10.22 -10.95 -5.71
C THR A 172 11.01 -11.11 -7.00
N ARG A 173 10.67 -12.12 -7.80
CA ARG A 173 11.36 -12.42 -9.06
C ARG A 173 10.41 -12.41 -10.23
N GLY A 174 10.95 -12.20 -11.43
CA GLY A 174 10.17 -12.27 -12.67
C GLY A 174 9.11 -11.17 -12.80
N VAL A 175 9.32 -10.02 -12.15
CA VAL A 175 8.42 -8.87 -12.28
C VAL A 175 8.51 -8.32 -13.70
N PRO A 176 7.40 -8.15 -14.43
CA PRO A 176 7.42 -7.55 -15.76
C PRO A 176 8.07 -6.16 -15.71
N ARG A 177 8.86 -5.84 -16.74
CA ARG A 177 9.39 -4.48 -16.91
C ARG A 177 8.23 -3.49 -17.06
N GLY A 178 8.31 -2.33 -16.41
CA GLY A 178 7.29 -1.29 -16.50
C GLY A 178 6.87 -0.73 -15.14
N PRO A 179 5.70 -0.07 -15.06
CA PRO A 179 5.20 0.50 -13.83
C PRO A 179 4.88 -0.58 -12.80
N VAL A 180 5.43 -0.43 -11.59
CA VAL A 180 5.15 -1.29 -10.45
C VAL A 180 4.89 -0.47 -9.21
N ARG A 181 4.05 -0.98 -8.32
CA ARG A 181 3.79 -0.41 -7.01
C ARG A 181 3.87 -1.51 -5.95
N LEU A 182 4.59 -1.25 -4.88
CA LEU A 182 4.73 -2.18 -3.77
C LEU A 182 3.83 -1.68 -2.63
N LEU A 183 2.98 -2.57 -2.11
CA LEU A 183 2.15 -2.34 -0.95
C LEU A 183 2.60 -3.29 0.16
N PHE A 184 3.15 -2.72 1.23
CA PHE A 184 3.62 -3.48 2.38
C PHE A 184 2.45 -3.70 3.34
N LEU A 185 2.27 -4.95 3.76
CA LEU A 185 1.23 -5.37 4.68
C LEU A 185 1.86 -5.97 5.93
N ALA A 186 1.42 -5.52 7.10
CA ALA A 186 1.71 -6.16 8.39
C ALA A 186 0.40 -6.67 8.97
N ASP A 187 0.38 -7.93 9.43
CA ASP A 187 -0.84 -8.60 9.93
C ASP A 187 -2.04 -8.48 8.96
N GLY A 188 -1.76 -8.56 7.65
CA GLY A 188 -2.76 -8.42 6.59
C GLY A 188 -3.30 -7.00 6.38
N ARG A 189 -2.72 -5.99 7.04
CA ARG A 189 -3.14 -4.59 6.94
C ARG A 189 -2.08 -3.75 6.23
N PRO A 190 -2.48 -2.91 5.25
CA PRO A 190 -1.56 -2.00 4.59
C PRO A 190 -0.88 -1.04 5.57
N VAL A 191 0.45 -0.95 5.52
CA VAL A 191 1.25 -0.05 6.38
C VAL A 191 1.93 1.07 5.61
N VAL A 192 2.46 0.79 4.43
CA VAL A 192 3.08 1.79 3.56
C VAL A 192 3.03 1.31 2.11
N ALA A 193 2.94 2.24 1.18
CA ALA A 193 3.04 1.96 -0.25
C ALA A 193 4.18 2.76 -0.89
N THR A 194 4.75 2.25 -1.96
CA THR A 194 5.56 3.06 -2.88
C THR A 194 4.63 3.85 -3.82
N PRO A 195 5.14 4.88 -4.52
CA PRO A 195 4.48 5.38 -5.70
C PRO A 195 4.59 4.32 -6.81
N TRP A 196 3.99 4.60 -7.96
CA TRP A 196 4.30 3.84 -9.17
C TRP A 196 5.73 4.14 -9.58
N LEU A 197 6.56 3.10 -9.66
CA LEU A 197 7.96 3.14 -10.05
C LEU A 197 8.12 2.43 -11.38
N THR A 198 8.91 2.97 -12.30
CA THR A 198 9.32 2.21 -13.48
C THR A 198 10.49 1.32 -13.09
N VAL A 199 10.35 0.01 -13.27
CA VAL A 199 11.42 -0.98 -13.08
C VAL A 199 11.86 -1.59 -14.39
#